data_AF-A0A922DUI8-F1
#
_entry.id   AF-A0A922DUI8-F1
#
_cell.length_a   1.000
_cell.length_b   1.000
_cell.length_c   1.000
_cell.angle_alpha   90.00
_cell.angle_beta   90.00
_cell.angle_gamma   90.00
#
_symmetry.space_group_name_H-M   'P 1'
#
loop_
_entity.id
_entity.type
_entity.pdbx_description
1 polymer ?
#
loop_
_entity_poly.entity_id
_entity_poly.type
_entity_poly.pdbx_seq_one_letter_code
_entity_poly.pdbx_strand_id
1 'polypeptide(L)'
;MVGLSLARLPVDSHRDWRYNNNNNSREFTPPMQAPVSFYDMIFGFLEEGDQSLPESVSSEEGSSEMENGLEVEEEIRENNGNNVEEDKSFWENQHQILQSTLHRSNSLESKIRSVTKETLKEIRIANTVCACGRPLATGCRKCLMVEVSGRLRSAGYNSAICKSKWRSSPDIPSGEHTFLDVIENSNTSSKKGEVRIIIELNFRAEFEMARASEDYNRMVRRLPEVFVGKVERLSNIIKIVCSAAKKCMKEKKMHMGPWRKHKYMQAKWLGACERTASSPLLSMDLSVQLPKPRASMLTVDLLEKLPDVHCSAVAVV
;
A
#
# COMPACT_ATOMS: atom_id res chain seq x y z
N MET A 1 -36.02 2.62 44.88
CA MET A 1 -35.91 2.68 43.40
C MET A 1 -34.47 2.45 43.04
N VAL A 2 -34.16 1.29 42.46
CA VAL A 2 -32.80 0.80 42.20
C VAL A 2 -32.41 1.24 40.79
N GLY A 3 -31.34 2.03 40.67
CA GLY A 3 -30.76 2.44 39.38
C GLY A 3 -29.65 1.47 38.98
N LEU A 4 -29.85 0.71 37.90
CA LEU A 4 -28.82 -0.11 37.29
C LEU A 4 -28.19 0.64 36.10
N SER A 5 -26.90 0.94 36.26
CA SER A 5 -26.01 1.41 35.21
C SER A 5 -25.63 0.23 34.30
N LEU A 6 -25.84 0.35 32.99
CA LEU A 6 -25.43 -0.63 31.99
C LEU A 6 -24.32 -0.02 31.13
N ALA A 7 -23.09 -0.40 31.46
CA ALA A 7 -21.91 -0.16 30.64
C ALA A 7 -22.03 -0.94 29.32
N ARG A 8 -21.82 -0.27 28.18
CA ARG A 8 -21.69 -0.92 26.87
C ARG A 8 -20.23 -1.31 26.63
N LEU A 9 -20.00 -2.61 26.48
CA LEU A 9 -18.76 -3.22 25.98
C LEU A 9 -18.61 -2.99 24.46
N PRO A 10 -17.38 -2.91 23.93
CA PRO A 10 -17.15 -2.83 22.49
C PRO A 10 -17.30 -4.20 21.83
N VAL A 11 -17.95 -4.24 20.65
CA VAL A 11 -18.12 -5.43 19.82
C VAL A 11 -16.95 -5.55 18.86
N ASP A 12 -16.08 -6.53 19.10
CA ASP A 12 -15.12 -7.06 18.14
C ASP A 12 -15.86 -7.80 17.02
N SER A 13 -15.72 -7.36 15.78
CA SER A 13 -16.22 -8.09 14.61
C SER A 13 -15.07 -8.85 13.94
N HIS A 14 -14.82 -10.05 14.43
CA HIS A 14 -14.07 -11.09 13.72
C HIS A 14 -15.03 -11.74 12.70
N ARG A 15 -14.78 -11.60 11.39
CA ARG A 15 -15.50 -12.35 10.35
C ARG A 15 -14.62 -13.47 9.82
N ASP A 16 -14.91 -14.68 10.28
CA ASP A 16 -14.48 -15.94 9.68
C ASP A 16 -15.22 -16.15 8.35
N TRP A 17 -14.46 -16.34 7.26
CA TRP A 17 -14.98 -16.87 6.00
C TRP A 17 -14.45 -18.30 5.82
N ARG A 18 -15.29 -19.29 6.16
CA ARG A 18 -15.08 -20.69 5.76
C ARG A 18 -15.51 -20.85 4.31
N TYR A 19 -14.54 -21.16 3.43
CA TYR A 19 -14.77 -21.51 2.03
C TYR A 19 -15.03 -23.02 1.94
N ASN A 20 -16.21 -23.42 1.44
CA ASN A 20 -16.54 -24.81 1.15
C ASN A 20 -16.66 -24.94 -0.37
N ASN A 21 -15.80 -25.75 -0.99
CA ASN A 21 -15.80 -25.98 -2.44
C ASN A 21 -15.79 -27.49 -2.68
N ASN A 22 -16.83 -27.99 -3.34
CA ASN A 22 -16.72 -29.06 -4.33
C ASN A 22 -18.10 -29.36 -4.93
N ASN A 23 -18.22 -29.15 -6.24
CA ASN A 23 -18.89 -30.13 -7.10
C ASN A 23 -18.30 -30.09 -8.51
N ASN A 24 -17.91 -31.28 -8.95
CA ASN A 24 -17.47 -31.69 -10.27
C ASN A 24 -18.46 -31.24 -11.36
N SER A 25 -17.97 -30.87 -12.56
CA SER A 25 -17.98 -31.78 -13.72
C SER A 25 -17.62 -31.09 -15.06
N ARG A 26 -16.75 -31.81 -15.78
CA ARG A 26 -16.74 -32.10 -17.24
C ARG A 26 -16.26 -31.04 -18.25
N GLU A 27 -15.13 -31.40 -18.84
CA GLU A 27 -14.49 -30.93 -20.07
C GLU A 27 -15.41 -31.01 -21.29
N PHE A 28 -15.27 -30.02 -22.18
CA PHE A 28 -15.53 -30.15 -23.62
C PHE A 28 -14.62 -29.17 -24.37
N THR A 29 -13.87 -29.67 -25.36
CA THR A 29 -13.02 -28.89 -26.29
C THR A 29 -13.33 -29.30 -27.72
N PRO A 30 -13.49 -28.34 -28.65
CA PRO A 30 -13.03 -28.54 -30.04
C PRO A 30 -12.48 -27.21 -30.66
N PRO A 31 -12.08 -27.13 -31.95
CA PRO A 31 -10.69 -27.20 -32.39
C PRO A 31 -10.14 -25.91 -33.05
N MET A 32 -8.86 -25.99 -33.41
CA MET A 32 -7.92 -24.98 -33.93
C MET A 32 -8.40 -24.00 -35.02
N GLN A 33 -7.87 -22.78 -34.97
CA GLN A 33 -7.41 -22.01 -36.15
C GLN A 33 -6.39 -20.94 -35.72
N ALA A 34 -5.27 -20.87 -36.43
CA ALA A 34 -4.17 -19.94 -36.18
C ALA A 34 -4.42 -18.60 -36.90
N PRO A 35 -4.26 -17.44 -36.25
CA PRO A 35 -4.17 -16.18 -36.95
C PRO A 35 -2.71 -15.79 -37.24
N VAL A 36 -2.47 -15.51 -38.52
CA VAL A 36 -1.28 -14.87 -39.07
C VAL A 36 -0.94 -13.57 -38.34
N SER A 37 0.35 -13.40 -38.04
CA SER A 37 0.91 -12.25 -37.32
C SER A 37 0.87 -10.98 -38.17
N PHE A 38 0.24 -9.94 -37.65
CA PHE A 38 0.10 -8.61 -38.27
C PHE A 38 1.37 -7.73 -38.13
N TYR A 39 2.47 -8.28 -37.60
CA TYR A 39 3.69 -7.53 -37.27
C TYR A 39 4.69 -7.38 -38.44
N ASP A 40 4.41 -7.95 -39.61
CA ASP A 40 5.37 -7.99 -40.74
C ASP A 40 5.11 -6.96 -41.86
N MET A 41 4.27 -5.93 -41.66
CA MET A 41 3.93 -4.99 -42.74
C MET A 41 4.07 -3.50 -42.42
N ILE A 42 4.71 -3.11 -41.31
CA ILE A 42 4.90 -1.68 -41.00
C ILE A 42 6.32 -1.42 -40.48
N PHE A 43 7.31 -1.47 -41.38
CA PHE A 43 8.56 -0.74 -41.23
C PHE A 43 9.11 -0.38 -42.61
N GLY A 44 8.85 0.86 -43.02
CA GLY A 44 9.45 1.45 -44.22
C GLY A 44 9.48 2.97 -44.06
N PHE A 45 10.70 3.50 -44.07
CA PHE A 45 11.07 4.89 -44.36
C PHE A 45 10.75 5.97 -43.31
N LEU A 46 11.77 6.46 -42.60
CA LEU A 46 12.52 7.63 -43.08
C LEU A 46 13.84 7.83 -42.32
N GLU A 47 14.82 8.20 -43.12
CA GLU A 47 16.23 8.40 -42.85
C GLU A 47 16.50 9.83 -42.35
N GLU A 48 17.72 9.96 -41.85
CA GLU A 48 18.42 11.02 -41.16
C GLU A 48 18.48 12.37 -41.90
N GLY A 49 18.48 13.48 -41.15
CA GLY A 49 18.59 14.83 -41.69
C GLY A 49 18.83 15.87 -40.60
N ASP A 50 20.11 16.18 -40.39
CA ASP A 50 20.68 17.18 -39.49
C ASP A 50 20.36 18.62 -39.95
N GLN A 51 20.11 19.56 -39.03
CA GLN A 51 20.63 20.96 -39.04
C GLN A 51 19.95 21.93 -38.04
N SER A 52 20.80 22.44 -37.13
CA SER A 52 20.95 23.82 -36.62
C SER A 52 19.81 24.58 -35.90
N LEU A 53 20.16 24.98 -34.66
CA LEU A 53 19.57 26.04 -33.82
C LEU A 53 19.60 27.44 -34.49
N PRO A 54 18.86 28.43 -33.94
CA PRO A 54 19.58 29.43 -33.14
C PRO A 54 18.90 29.82 -31.81
N GLU A 55 19.73 30.46 -30.98
CA GLU A 55 19.60 30.86 -29.58
C GLU A 55 18.70 32.07 -29.26
N SER A 56 18.51 32.22 -27.94
CA SER A 56 18.27 33.45 -27.13
C SER A 56 16.79 33.68 -26.74
N VAL A 57 16.40 33.95 -25.48
CA VAL A 57 17.03 34.60 -24.31
C VAL A 57 16.40 34.11 -22.98
N SER A 58 17.16 34.25 -21.88
CA SER A 58 16.84 34.15 -20.44
C SER A 58 15.64 35.02 -20.00
N SER A 59 14.97 34.96 -18.83
CA SER A 59 15.04 34.19 -17.58
C SER A 59 13.82 34.64 -16.72
N GLU A 60 13.15 33.70 -16.02
CA GLU A 60 12.52 33.78 -14.67
C GLU A 60 11.46 34.86 -14.35
N GLU A 61 10.20 34.46 -14.16
CA GLU A 61 9.59 34.11 -12.85
C GLU A 61 8.14 33.64 -13.09
N GLY A 62 7.75 32.54 -12.47
CA GLY A 62 6.42 31.97 -12.65
C GLY A 62 6.11 30.98 -11.55
N SER A 63 5.62 31.49 -10.44
CA SER A 63 5.05 30.72 -9.33
C SER A 63 3.85 29.93 -9.85
N SER A 64 4.04 28.68 -10.27
CA SER A 64 2.90 27.81 -10.58
C SER A 64 2.35 27.25 -9.27
N GLU A 65 1.39 27.98 -8.72
CA GLU A 65 0.41 27.44 -7.78
C GLU A 65 -0.11 26.11 -8.34
N MET A 66 0.06 25.03 -7.57
CA MET A 66 -0.53 23.75 -7.93
C MET A 66 -2.04 23.93 -7.82
N GLU A 67 -2.70 24.05 -8.98
CA GLU A 67 -4.13 24.21 -9.13
C GLU A 67 -4.84 23.10 -8.34
N ASN A 68 -5.38 23.50 -7.20
CA ASN A 68 -6.09 22.63 -6.30
C ASN A 68 -7.48 22.43 -6.93
N GLY A 69 -7.60 21.43 -7.80
CA GLY A 69 -8.86 21.02 -8.39
C GLY A 69 -9.83 20.64 -7.28
N LEU A 70 -10.71 21.58 -6.93
CA LEU A 70 -11.89 21.34 -6.10
C LEU A 70 -12.72 20.28 -6.81
N GLU A 71 -12.65 19.04 -6.30
CA GLU A 71 -13.65 18.02 -6.61
C GLU A 71 -14.96 18.48 -5.98
N VAL A 72 -15.68 19.37 -6.68
CA VAL A 72 -17.08 19.64 -6.37
C VAL A 72 -17.78 18.29 -6.46
N GLU A 73 -18.35 17.84 -5.35
CA GLU A 73 -19.28 16.72 -5.35
C GLU A 73 -20.44 17.14 -6.26
N GLU A 74 -20.40 16.71 -7.52
CA GLU A 74 -21.50 16.90 -8.46
C GLU A 74 -22.75 16.28 -7.82
N GLU A 75 -23.68 17.13 -7.39
CA GLU A 75 -25.06 16.73 -7.17
C GLU A 75 -25.55 15.99 -8.41
N ILE A 76 -26.07 14.79 -8.20
CA ILE A 76 -26.47 13.87 -9.26
C ILE A 76 -27.62 14.50 -10.04
N ARG A 77 -27.30 15.20 -11.14
CA ARG A 77 -28.28 15.45 -12.21
C ARG A 77 -28.40 14.16 -13.02
N GLU A 78 -29.56 13.51 -12.90
CA GLU A 78 -29.92 12.31 -13.65
C GLU A 78 -30.03 12.66 -15.15
N ASN A 79 -28.92 12.52 -15.89
CA ASN A 79 -28.99 12.45 -17.34
C ASN A 79 -29.33 11.01 -17.74
N ASN A 80 -30.63 10.73 -17.88
CA ASN A 80 -31.15 9.42 -18.26
C ASN A 80 -31.12 9.24 -19.78
N GLY A 81 -29.91 9.14 -20.34
CA GLY A 81 -29.67 8.63 -21.69
C GLY A 81 -28.88 7.33 -21.58
N ASN A 82 -29.54 6.19 -21.79
CA ASN A 82 -28.89 4.87 -21.88
C ASN A 82 -27.95 4.86 -23.10
N ASN A 83 -26.72 5.30 -22.94
CA ASN A 83 -25.70 5.14 -23.96
C ASN A 83 -24.89 3.86 -23.70
N VAL A 84 -25.54 2.72 -23.97
CA VAL A 84 -24.96 1.37 -23.78
C VAL A 84 -23.63 1.21 -24.52
N GLU A 85 -23.44 1.93 -25.63
CA GLU A 85 -22.21 1.93 -26.42
C GLU A 85 -21.08 2.73 -25.75
N GLU A 86 -21.40 3.88 -25.15
CA GLU A 86 -20.46 4.62 -24.28
C GLU A 86 -20.06 3.82 -23.04
N ASP A 87 -20.97 3.04 -22.46
CA ASP A 87 -20.65 2.18 -21.32
C ASP A 87 -19.69 1.06 -21.70
N LYS A 88 -19.95 0.37 -22.81
CA LYS A 88 -19.06 -0.68 -23.32
C LYS A 88 -17.67 -0.13 -23.66
N SER A 89 -17.61 1.00 -24.38
CA SER A 89 -16.34 1.62 -24.77
C SER A 89 -15.55 2.12 -23.55
N PHE A 90 -16.22 2.64 -22.52
CA PHE A 90 -15.58 2.97 -21.25
C PHE A 90 -14.91 1.74 -20.63
N TRP A 91 -15.66 0.63 -20.48
CA TRP A 91 -15.14 -0.56 -19.81
C TRP A 91 -13.97 -1.16 -20.59
N GLU A 92 -14.05 -1.23 -21.92
CA GLU A 92 -12.95 -1.74 -22.75
C GLU A 92 -11.69 -0.87 -22.63
N ASN A 93 -11.85 0.46 -22.70
CA ASN A 93 -10.75 1.39 -22.51
C ASN A 93 -10.10 1.25 -21.12
N GLN A 94 -10.89 1.15 -20.06
CA GLN A 94 -10.37 0.93 -18.70
C GLN A 94 -9.60 -0.40 -18.58
N HIS A 95 -10.10 -1.47 -19.22
CA HIS A 95 -9.38 -2.75 -19.26
C HIS A 95 -8.05 -2.63 -20.00
N GLN A 96 -8.02 -1.97 -21.16
CA GLN A 96 -6.81 -1.80 -21.97
C GLN A 96 -5.76 -0.93 -21.27
N ILE A 97 -6.17 0.21 -20.68
CA ILE A 97 -5.27 1.09 -19.93
C ILE A 97 -4.74 0.37 -18.68
N LEU A 98 -5.59 -0.40 -17.97
CA LEU A 98 -5.14 -1.19 -16.82
C LEU A 98 -4.09 -2.23 -17.25
N GLN A 99 -4.36 -2.99 -18.31
CA GLN A 99 -3.44 -4.00 -18.81
C GLN A 99 -2.11 -3.39 -19.24
N SER A 100 -2.11 -2.35 -20.06
CA SER A 100 -0.88 -1.67 -20.49
C SER A 100 -0.07 -1.13 -19.30
N THR A 101 -0.75 -0.55 -18.31
CA THR A 101 -0.12 -0.05 -17.08
C THR A 101 0.53 -1.19 -16.29
N LEU A 102 -0.13 -2.34 -16.15
CA LEU A 102 0.40 -3.50 -15.43
C LEU A 102 1.63 -4.13 -16.11
N HIS A 103 1.67 -4.15 -17.45
CA HIS A 103 2.80 -4.73 -18.20
C HIS A 103 4.06 -3.85 -18.17
N ARG A 104 3.94 -2.55 -17.91
CA ARG A 104 5.06 -1.61 -17.87
C ARG A 104 5.94 -1.83 -16.64
N SER A 105 6.82 -2.83 -16.65
CA SER A 105 7.75 -3.20 -15.56
C SER A 105 9.22 -2.99 -15.96
N ASN A 106 10.06 -2.60 -15.00
CA ASN A 106 11.51 -2.49 -15.19
C ASN A 106 12.25 -3.68 -14.55
N SER A 107 13.57 -3.76 -14.79
CA SER A 107 14.42 -4.86 -14.31
C SER A 107 14.49 -4.93 -12.77
N LEU A 108 14.58 -3.79 -12.08
CA LEU A 108 14.58 -3.72 -10.62
C LEU A 108 13.29 -4.30 -10.03
N GLU A 109 12.14 -3.86 -10.53
CA GLU A 109 10.84 -4.37 -10.10
C GLU A 109 10.70 -5.87 -10.34
N SER A 110 11.21 -6.38 -11.46
CA SER A 110 11.18 -7.81 -11.76
C SER A 110 12.04 -8.62 -10.78
N LYS A 111 13.23 -8.13 -10.42
CA LYS A 111 14.08 -8.79 -9.41
C LYS A 111 13.43 -8.79 -8.03
N ILE A 112 12.91 -7.64 -7.58
CA ILE A 112 12.19 -7.52 -6.30
C ILE A 112 10.96 -8.44 -6.28
N ARG A 113 10.19 -8.47 -7.37
CA ARG A 113 9.02 -9.35 -7.51
C ARG A 113 9.41 -10.82 -7.42
N SER A 114 10.54 -11.21 -8.01
CA SER A 114 11.06 -12.57 -7.93
C SER A 114 11.38 -12.97 -6.48
N VAL A 115 12.14 -12.12 -5.76
CA VAL A 115 12.50 -12.38 -4.35
C VAL A 115 11.27 -12.45 -3.46
N THR A 116 10.34 -11.50 -3.60
CA THR A 116 9.08 -11.50 -2.85
C THR A 116 8.26 -12.74 -3.14
N LYS A 117 8.14 -13.15 -4.41
CA LYS A 117 7.35 -14.33 -4.81
C LYS A 117 7.94 -15.62 -4.24
N GLU A 118 9.27 -15.79 -4.32
CA GLU A 118 9.91 -17.00 -3.79
C GLU A 118 9.80 -17.04 -2.27
N THR A 119 10.00 -15.91 -1.59
CA THR A 119 9.81 -15.80 -0.13
C THR A 119 8.40 -16.24 0.28
N LEU A 120 7.36 -15.73 -0.38
CA LEU A 120 5.98 -16.11 -0.06
C LEU A 120 5.70 -17.59 -0.33
N LYS A 121 6.32 -18.17 -1.37
CA LYS A 121 6.19 -19.59 -1.70
C LYS A 121 6.87 -20.46 -0.64
N GLU A 122 8.09 -20.13 -0.23
CA GLU A 122 8.82 -20.82 0.83
C GLU A 122 8.03 -20.80 2.15
N ILE A 123 7.52 -19.64 2.55
CA ILE A 123 6.70 -19.48 3.78
C ILE A 123 5.45 -20.37 3.73
N ARG A 124 4.80 -20.46 2.56
CA ARG A 124 3.61 -21.31 2.37
C ARG A 124 3.97 -22.80 2.46
N ILE A 125 5.08 -23.23 1.85
CA ILE A 125 5.52 -24.62 1.85
C ILE A 125 5.97 -25.05 3.25
N ALA A 126 6.78 -24.23 3.91
CA ALA A 126 7.30 -24.51 5.25
C ALA A 126 6.21 -24.44 6.34
N ASN A 127 5.01 -23.97 5.99
CA ASN A 127 3.90 -23.71 6.92
C ASN A 127 4.37 -23.01 8.20
N THR A 128 5.28 -22.03 8.04
CA THR A 128 5.98 -21.40 9.15
C THR A 128 4.99 -20.73 10.09
N VAL A 129 5.13 -20.99 11.39
CA VAL A 129 4.34 -20.33 12.43
C VAL A 129 5.16 -19.20 13.01
N CYS A 130 4.59 -17.99 13.08
CA CYS A 130 5.27 -16.87 13.74
C CYS A 130 5.26 -17.07 15.26
N ALA A 131 6.18 -16.41 15.98
CA ALA A 131 6.18 -16.33 17.45
C ALA A 131 4.85 -15.84 18.06
N CYS A 132 3.97 -15.22 17.27
CA CYS A 132 2.61 -14.89 17.67
C CYS A 132 1.63 -16.09 17.67
N GLY A 133 2.10 -17.31 17.41
CA GLY A 133 1.30 -18.54 17.37
C GLY A 133 0.37 -18.68 16.15
N ARG A 134 0.53 -17.83 15.13
CA ARG A 134 -0.32 -17.84 13.91
C ARG A 134 0.48 -18.29 12.70
N PRO A 135 -0.14 -19.00 11.74
CA PRO A 135 0.48 -19.31 10.46
C PRO A 135 0.92 -18.02 9.76
N LEU A 136 2.15 -17.98 9.26
CA LEU A 136 2.72 -16.78 8.68
C LEU A 136 2.05 -16.41 7.34
N ALA A 137 1.77 -17.42 6.52
CA ALA A 137 1.19 -17.24 5.18
C ALA A 137 -0.23 -16.65 5.18
N THR A 138 -1.05 -16.99 6.18
CA THR A 138 -2.49 -16.67 6.19
C THR A 138 -2.97 -16.00 7.48
N GLY A 139 -2.20 -16.05 8.56
CA GLY A 139 -2.65 -15.68 9.91
C GLY A 139 -2.00 -14.45 10.52
N CYS A 140 -0.82 -14.00 10.05
CA CYS A 140 -0.15 -12.83 10.62
C CYS A 140 0.53 -11.93 9.58
N ARG A 141 -0.21 -10.90 9.12
CA ARG A 141 0.29 -9.90 8.16
C ARG A 141 1.55 -9.17 8.66
N LYS A 142 1.60 -8.81 9.95
CA LYS A 142 2.76 -8.11 10.52
C LYS A 142 4.04 -8.94 10.41
N CYS A 143 4.01 -10.20 10.87
CA CYS A 143 5.17 -11.07 10.78
C CYS A 143 5.52 -11.35 9.31
N LEU A 144 4.52 -11.51 8.43
CA LEU A 144 4.74 -11.77 7.01
C LEU A 144 5.52 -10.62 6.35
N MET A 145 5.14 -9.37 6.64
CA MET A 145 5.88 -8.21 6.14
C MET A 145 7.31 -8.14 6.70
N VAL A 146 7.50 -8.49 7.98
CA VAL A 146 8.84 -8.55 8.60
C VAL A 146 9.73 -9.57 7.89
N GLU A 147 9.22 -10.77 7.63
CA GLU A 147 9.96 -11.84 6.94
C GLU A 147 10.29 -11.44 5.49
N VAL A 148 9.30 -10.95 4.73
CA VAL A 148 9.53 -10.49 3.34
C VAL A 148 10.55 -9.36 3.30
N SER A 149 10.43 -8.38 4.19
CA SER A 149 11.40 -7.29 4.30
C SER A 149 12.80 -7.80 4.68
N GLY A 150 12.87 -8.79 5.57
CA GLY A 150 14.10 -9.47 5.96
C GLY A 150 14.78 -10.16 4.77
N ARG A 151 14.04 -10.97 4.00
CA ARG A 151 14.55 -11.65 2.80
C ARG A 151 15.02 -10.67 1.72
N LEU A 152 14.29 -9.57 1.51
CA LEU A 152 14.71 -8.51 0.60
C LEU A 152 16.02 -7.84 1.07
N ARG A 153 16.18 -7.58 2.37
CA ARG A 153 17.44 -7.06 2.93
C ARG A 153 18.59 -8.05 2.78
N SER A 154 18.37 -9.34 3.06
CA SER A 154 19.37 -10.39 2.85
C SER A 154 19.79 -10.53 1.39
N ALA A 155 18.91 -10.17 0.45
CA ALA A 155 19.20 -10.07 -0.98
C ALA A 155 19.87 -8.75 -1.41
N GLY A 156 20.21 -7.86 -0.46
CA GLY A 156 20.93 -6.61 -0.71
C GLY A 156 20.06 -5.39 -0.99
N TYR A 157 18.73 -5.48 -0.87
CA TYR A 157 17.83 -4.34 -1.08
C TYR A 157 17.65 -3.52 0.19
N ASN A 158 17.62 -2.19 0.07
CA ASN A 158 17.18 -1.30 1.13
C ASN A 158 15.65 -1.38 1.30
N SER A 159 15.17 -2.46 1.94
CA SER A 159 13.74 -2.69 2.21
C SER A 159 13.33 -2.32 3.63
N ALA A 160 12.15 -1.70 3.75
CA ALA A 160 11.57 -1.32 5.03
C ALA A 160 10.05 -1.55 5.05
N ILE A 161 9.50 -1.62 6.26
CA ILE A 161 8.06 -1.54 6.50
C ILE A 161 7.69 -0.06 6.59
N CYS A 162 6.68 0.35 5.85
CA CYS A 162 6.17 1.71 5.84
C CYS A 162 4.80 1.74 6.50
N LYS A 163 4.58 2.72 7.37
CA LYS A 163 3.28 3.01 7.98
C LYS A 163 2.83 4.42 7.61
N SER A 164 1.81 4.52 6.76
CA SER A 164 1.13 5.78 6.46
C SER A 164 0.02 6.04 7.46
N LYS A 165 -0.19 7.31 7.80
CA LYS A 165 -1.28 7.80 8.64
C LYS A 165 -1.78 9.11 8.05
N TRP A 166 -3.10 9.26 7.93
CA TRP A 166 -3.71 10.50 7.45
C TRP A 166 -4.86 10.92 8.37
N ARG A 167 -5.04 12.22 8.51
CA ARG A 167 -6.15 12.81 9.25
C ARG A 167 -7.42 12.81 8.41
N SER A 168 -8.57 12.91 9.07
CA SER A 168 -9.84 13.10 8.39
C SER A 168 -9.86 14.46 7.68
N SER A 169 -10.51 14.49 6.53
CA SER A 169 -10.84 15.68 5.76
C SER A 169 -12.33 15.60 5.37
N PRO A 170 -12.92 16.63 4.76
CA PRO A 170 -14.31 16.56 4.29
C PRO A 170 -14.57 15.37 3.36
N ASP A 171 -13.59 15.02 2.51
CA ASP A 171 -13.77 13.99 1.48
C ASP A 171 -13.50 12.56 1.97
N ILE A 172 -12.62 12.41 2.96
CA ILE A 172 -12.12 11.10 3.42
C ILE A 172 -11.94 11.03 4.95
N PRO A 173 -12.30 9.91 5.59
CA PRO A 173 -12.03 9.70 7.01
C PRO A 173 -10.53 9.49 7.27
N SER A 174 -10.12 9.67 8.51
CA SER A 174 -8.77 9.32 8.97
C SER A 174 -8.51 7.82 8.82
N GLY A 175 -7.26 7.44 8.62
CA GLY A 175 -6.88 6.05 8.56
C GLY A 175 -5.37 5.85 8.65
N GLU A 176 -4.99 4.58 8.66
CA GLU A 176 -3.61 4.16 8.58
C GLU A 176 -3.48 2.95 7.66
N HIS A 177 -2.31 2.79 7.06
CA HIS A 177 -2.00 1.63 6.24
C HIS A 177 -0.55 1.21 6.43
N THR A 178 -0.29 -0.09 6.36
CA THR A 178 1.06 -0.64 6.45
C THR A 178 1.38 -1.45 5.21
N PHE A 179 2.51 -1.14 4.60
CA PHE A 179 3.00 -1.73 3.36
C PHE A 179 4.53 -1.86 3.41
N LEU A 180 5.14 -2.36 2.34
CA LEU A 180 6.58 -2.52 2.21
C LEU A 180 7.11 -1.58 1.12
N ASP A 181 8.33 -1.11 1.25
CA ASP A 181 9.03 -0.45 0.15
C ASP A 181 10.47 -0.93 -0.02
N VAL A 182 11.02 -0.57 -1.17
CA VAL A 182 12.45 -0.65 -1.47
C VAL A 182 12.86 0.69 -2.06
N ILE A 183 13.98 1.22 -1.58
CA ILE A 183 14.57 2.47 -2.04
C ILE A 183 15.89 2.16 -2.75
N GLU A 184 16.05 2.64 -3.98
CA GLU A 184 17.31 2.56 -4.72
C GLU A 184 17.87 3.97 -4.94
N ASN A 185 19.07 4.21 -4.41
CA ASN A 185 19.81 5.45 -4.63
C ASN A 185 20.66 5.26 -5.89
N SER A 186 20.32 5.94 -6.99
CA SER A 186 21.15 5.88 -8.20
C SER A 186 22.41 6.73 -8.01
N ASN A 187 23.47 6.13 -7.50
CA ASN A 187 24.77 6.81 -7.26
C ASN A 187 25.57 7.13 -8.55
N THR A 188 25.03 6.84 -9.74
CA THR A 188 25.81 6.78 -10.99
C THR A 188 25.51 7.87 -12.02
N SER A 189 24.63 8.84 -11.73
CA SER A 189 24.48 10.01 -12.60
C SER A 189 24.04 11.22 -11.79
N SER A 190 24.76 12.32 -11.94
CA SER A 190 24.62 13.63 -11.27
C SER A 190 23.25 14.32 -11.39
N LYS A 191 22.18 13.63 -11.83
CA LYS A 191 20.81 14.16 -11.97
C LYS A 191 19.66 13.14 -11.78
N LYS A 192 19.84 12.01 -11.07
CA LYS A 192 18.72 11.06 -10.87
C LYS A 192 18.35 10.88 -9.40
N GLY A 193 17.11 11.24 -9.10
CA GLY A 193 16.49 11.12 -7.78
C GLY A 193 16.28 9.68 -7.34
N GLU A 194 16.00 9.55 -6.04
CA GLU A 194 15.69 8.31 -5.33
C GLU A 194 14.53 7.54 -6.00
N VAL A 195 14.76 6.28 -6.37
CA VAL A 195 13.71 5.43 -6.95
C VAL A 195 13.05 4.62 -5.84
N ARG A 196 11.76 4.87 -5.62
CA ARG A 196 10.96 4.14 -4.63
C ARG A 196 10.05 3.10 -5.28
N ILE A 197 10.20 1.85 -4.87
CA ILE A 197 9.35 0.72 -5.26
C ILE A 197 8.43 0.35 -4.10
N ILE A 198 7.13 0.36 -4.32
CA ILE A 198 6.09 -0.03 -3.36
C ILE A 198 5.79 -1.51 -3.52
N ILE A 199 5.61 -2.20 -2.40
CA ILE A 199 5.24 -3.60 -2.31
C ILE A 199 3.98 -3.71 -1.42
N GLU A 200 2.88 -4.16 -2.01
CA GLU A 200 1.64 -4.48 -1.29
C GLU A 200 1.35 -5.97 -1.45
N LEU A 201 1.25 -6.69 -0.32
CA LEU A 201 1.13 -8.15 -0.32
C LEU A 201 -0.30 -8.63 -0.60
N ASN A 202 -1.32 -7.79 -0.39
CA ASN A 202 -2.73 -8.11 -0.61
C ASN A 202 -3.41 -7.05 -1.51
N PHE A 203 -2.78 -6.70 -2.62
CA PHE A 203 -3.18 -5.55 -3.44
C PHE A 203 -4.56 -5.71 -4.07
N ARG A 204 -4.89 -6.88 -4.60
CA ARG A 204 -6.20 -7.14 -5.22
C ARG A 204 -7.36 -6.92 -4.23
N ALA A 205 -7.25 -7.48 -3.03
CA ALA A 205 -8.28 -7.39 -1.99
C ALA A 205 -8.63 -5.93 -1.63
N GLU A 206 -7.67 -5.01 -1.76
CA GLU A 206 -7.86 -3.58 -1.52
C GLU A 206 -8.84 -2.90 -2.50
N PHE A 207 -9.22 -3.58 -3.58
CA PHE A 207 -10.18 -3.08 -4.58
C PHE A 207 -11.44 -3.95 -4.72
N GLU A 208 -11.53 -5.09 -4.03
CA GLU A 208 -12.70 -5.96 -4.09
C GLU A 208 -13.94 -5.31 -3.46
N MET A 209 -15.10 -5.47 -4.10
CA MET A 209 -16.36 -4.88 -3.67
C MET A 209 -17.47 -5.93 -3.68
N ALA A 210 -18.16 -6.09 -2.55
CA ALA A 210 -19.22 -7.10 -2.39
C ALA A 210 -20.37 -6.95 -3.40
N ARG A 211 -20.68 -5.72 -3.81
CA ARG A 211 -21.77 -5.42 -4.76
C ARG A 211 -21.24 -4.82 -6.07
N ALA A 212 -20.09 -5.26 -6.57
CA ALA A 212 -19.56 -4.83 -7.87
C ALA A 212 -20.37 -5.34 -9.09
N SER A 213 -20.23 -4.67 -10.23
CA SER A 213 -20.66 -5.16 -11.55
C SER A 213 -19.68 -6.23 -12.07
N GLU A 214 -20.10 -7.00 -13.06
CA GLU A 214 -19.25 -8.04 -13.64
C GLU A 214 -18.02 -7.44 -14.36
N ASP A 215 -18.19 -6.30 -15.03
CA ASP A 215 -17.09 -5.58 -15.67
C ASP A 215 -16.05 -5.10 -14.66
N TYR A 216 -16.48 -4.55 -13.52
CA TYR A 216 -15.56 -4.19 -12.45
C TYR A 216 -14.86 -5.41 -11.86
N ASN A 217 -15.60 -6.49 -11.59
CA ASN A 217 -15.01 -7.74 -11.08
C ASN A 217 -13.99 -8.33 -12.06
N ARG A 218 -14.21 -8.20 -13.37
CA ARG A 218 -13.26 -8.62 -14.40
C ARG A 218 -11.97 -7.80 -14.33
N MET A 219 -12.04 -6.48 -14.14
CA MET A 219 -10.86 -5.64 -13.92
C MET A 219 -10.10 -6.03 -12.66
N VAL A 220 -10.79 -6.15 -11.51
CA VAL A 220 -10.15 -6.48 -10.23
C VAL A 220 -9.45 -7.84 -10.28
N ARG A 221 -10.05 -8.85 -10.93
CA ARG A 221 -9.41 -10.17 -11.13
C ARG A 221 -8.09 -10.11 -11.91
N ARG A 222 -7.87 -9.09 -12.73
CA ARG A 222 -6.61 -8.89 -13.47
C ARG A 222 -5.52 -8.23 -12.63
N LEU A 223 -5.87 -7.59 -11.51
CA LEU A 223 -4.88 -7.03 -10.60
C LEU A 223 -4.03 -8.15 -9.99
N PRO A 224 -2.72 -7.92 -9.76
CA PRO A 224 -1.88 -8.88 -9.07
C PRO A 224 -2.27 -8.98 -7.59
N GLU A 225 -2.18 -10.17 -7.03
CA GLU A 225 -2.36 -10.36 -5.57
C GLU A 225 -1.28 -9.60 -4.79
N VAL A 226 -0.05 -9.71 -5.26
CA VAL A 226 1.11 -8.98 -4.72
C VAL A 226 1.54 -7.93 -5.73
N PHE A 227 1.36 -6.66 -5.39
CA PHE A 227 1.87 -5.56 -6.20
C PHE A 227 3.32 -5.27 -5.84
N VAL A 228 4.16 -5.10 -6.85
CA VAL A 228 5.54 -4.63 -6.74
C VAL A 228 5.76 -3.64 -7.86
N GLY A 229 5.94 -2.35 -7.59
CA GLY A 229 6.10 -1.34 -8.63
C GLY A 229 6.43 0.06 -8.14
N LYS A 230 6.90 0.90 -9.06
CA LYS A 230 7.13 2.33 -8.79
C LYS A 230 5.87 3.07 -8.35
N VAL A 231 6.09 4.16 -7.62
CA VAL A 231 5.06 5.07 -7.12
C VAL A 231 4.14 5.59 -8.24
N GLU A 232 4.68 6.00 -9.39
CA GLU A 232 3.87 6.56 -10.48
C GLU A 232 2.96 5.50 -11.10
N ARG A 233 3.46 4.25 -11.22
CA ARG A 233 2.65 3.15 -11.73
C ARG A 233 1.51 2.82 -10.76
N LEU A 234 1.80 2.79 -9.46
CA LEU A 234 0.78 2.57 -8.45
C LEU A 234 -0.30 3.66 -8.50
N SER A 235 0.11 4.93 -8.57
CA SER A 235 -0.82 6.07 -8.68
C SER A 235 -1.76 5.92 -9.88
N ASN A 236 -1.23 5.54 -11.04
CA ASN A 236 -2.03 5.32 -12.25
C ASN A 236 -3.03 4.17 -12.07
N ILE A 237 -2.61 3.04 -11.49
CA ILE A 237 -3.51 1.91 -11.23
C ILE A 237 -4.64 2.33 -10.27
N ILE A 238 -4.30 3.04 -9.19
CA ILE A 238 -5.30 3.55 -8.24
C ILE A 238 -6.32 4.45 -8.96
N LYS A 239 -5.86 5.36 -9.83
CA LYS A 239 -6.74 6.23 -10.62
C LYS A 239 -7.72 5.42 -11.48
N ILE A 240 -7.20 4.51 -12.29
CA ILE A 240 -7.98 3.65 -13.21
C ILE A 240 -9.04 2.86 -12.43
N VAL A 241 -8.63 2.15 -11.38
CA VAL A 241 -9.55 1.26 -10.64
C VAL A 241 -10.57 2.06 -9.82
N CYS A 242 -10.19 3.20 -9.23
CA CYS A 242 -11.14 4.06 -8.52
C CYS A 242 -12.17 4.69 -9.48
N SER A 243 -11.77 5.10 -10.69
CA SER A 243 -12.70 5.59 -11.72
C SER A 243 -13.69 4.51 -12.14
N ALA A 244 -13.20 3.28 -12.36
CA ALA A 244 -14.04 2.12 -12.65
C ALA A 244 -15.01 1.80 -11.49
N ALA A 245 -14.54 1.90 -10.24
CA ALA A 245 -15.38 1.72 -9.06
C ALA A 245 -16.48 2.79 -8.96
N LYS A 246 -16.16 4.06 -9.26
CA LYS A 246 -17.15 5.16 -9.30
C LYS A 246 -18.23 4.90 -10.34
N LYS A 247 -17.84 4.49 -11.56
CA LYS A 247 -18.77 4.10 -12.64
C LYS A 247 -19.67 2.93 -12.21
N CYS A 248 -19.07 1.85 -11.70
CA CYS A 248 -19.81 0.69 -11.19
C CYS A 248 -20.86 1.08 -10.14
N MET A 249 -20.52 1.95 -9.19
CA MET A 249 -21.44 2.36 -8.13
C MET A 249 -22.56 3.26 -8.67
N LYS A 250 -22.26 4.13 -9.64
CA LYS A 250 -23.26 4.95 -10.33
C LYS A 250 -24.26 4.08 -11.09
N GLU A 251 -23.79 3.14 -11.91
CA GLU A 251 -24.65 2.20 -12.68
C GLU A 251 -25.56 1.39 -11.76
N LYS A 252 -25.05 0.97 -10.59
CA LYS A 252 -25.82 0.21 -9.60
C LYS A 252 -26.67 1.06 -8.66
N LYS A 253 -26.70 2.39 -8.86
CA LYS A 253 -27.41 3.37 -8.01
C LYS A 253 -27.06 3.22 -6.52
N MET A 254 -25.76 3.06 -6.24
CA MET A 254 -25.22 2.91 -4.88
C MET A 254 -24.20 4.00 -4.56
N HIS A 255 -24.14 4.42 -3.30
CA HIS A 255 -23.10 5.35 -2.85
C HIS A 255 -21.75 4.64 -2.66
N MET A 256 -20.68 5.27 -3.12
CA MET A 256 -19.32 4.75 -2.98
C MET A 256 -18.74 5.10 -1.60
N GLY A 257 -18.36 4.09 -0.81
CA GLY A 257 -17.77 4.30 0.51
C GLY A 257 -16.51 5.19 0.45
N PRO A 258 -16.31 6.12 1.41
CA PRO A 258 -15.15 7.02 1.41
C PRO A 258 -13.79 6.32 1.29
N TRP A 259 -13.66 5.13 1.88
CA TRP A 259 -12.43 4.31 1.84
C TRP A 259 -12.12 3.71 0.46
N ARG A 260 -13.03 3.83 -0.51
CA ARG A 260 -12.78 3.41 -1.90
C ARG A 260 -12.51 4.61 -2.81
N LYS A 261 -12.79 5.84 -2.36
CA LYS A 261 -12.55 7.07 -3.14
C LYS A 261 -11.06 7.18 -3.45
N HIS A 262 -10.75 7.83 -4.57
CA HIS A 262 -9.38 7.96 -5.09
C HIS A 262 -8.40 8.55 -4.06
N LYS A 263 -8.77 9.66 -3.41
CA LYS A 263 -7.95 10.33 -2.39
C LYS A 263 -7.61 9.42 -1.21
N TYR A 264 -8.56 8.62 -0.74
CA TYR A 264 -8.32 7.68 0.36
C TYR A 264 -7.33 6.60 -0.07
N MET A 265 -7.53 6.02 -1.24
CA MET A 265 -6.65 4.98 -1.78
C MET A 265 -5.24 5.53 -2.04
N GLN A 266 -5.09 6.76 -2.53
CA GLN A 266 -3.78 7.40 -2.64
C GLN A 266 -3.11 7.58 -1.27
N ALA A 267 -3.85 8.03 -0.25
CA ALA A 267 -3.30 8.24 1.09
C ALA A 267 -2.68 6.96 1.70
N LYS A 268 -3.20 5.78 1.36
CA LYS A 268 -2.67 4.49 1.84
C LYS A 268 -1.20 4.27 1.50
N TRP A 269 -0.76 4.62 0.28
CA TRP A 269 0.61 4.32 -0.19
C TRP A 269 1.43 5.54 -0.54
N LEU A 270 0.79 6.65 -0.92
CA LEU A 270 1.44 7.87 -1.42
C LEU A 270 1.51 8.99 -0.37
N GLY A 271 0.79 8.84 0.75
CA GLY A 271 0.88 9.77 1.87
C GLY A 271 2.23 9.69 2.59
N ALA A 272 2.51 10.70 3.42
CA ALA A 272 3.66 10.66 4.32
C ALA A 272 3.60 9.38 5.18
N CYS A 273 4.75 8.71 5.31
CA CYS A 273 4.83 7.45 6.04
C CYS A 273 6.09 7.37 6.89
N GLU A 274 5.96 6.72 8.05
CA GLU A 274 7.08 6.31 8.90
C GLU A 274 7.71 5.07 8.27
N ARG A 275 9.03 5.08 8.05
CA ARG A 275 9.78 3.99 7.43
C ARG A 275 10.63 3.28 8.48
N THR A 276 10.33 2.03 8.80
CA THR A 276 11.07 1.21 9.76
C THR A 276 11.91 0.17 9.03
N ALA A 277 13.21 0.42 8.90
CA ALA A 277 14.19 -0.60 8.53
C ALA A 277 14.70 -1.25 9.82
N SER A 278 14.48 -2.55 10.01
CA SER A 278 15.23 -3.30 11.02
C SER A 278 16.67 -3.43 10.49
N SER A 279 17.57 -2.58 10.95
CA SER A 279 18.98 -2.64 10.56
C SER A 279 19.56 -4.00 10.98
N PRO A 280 20.35 -4.67 10.13
CA PRO A 280 21.36 -5.59 10.68
C PRO A 280 22.27 -4.72 11.56
N LEU A 281 22.38 -5.05 12.84
CA LEU A 281 23.26 -4.34 13.78
C LEU A 281 24.69 -4.37 13.26
N LEU A 282 25.11 -3.30 12.60
CA LEU A 282 26.51 -2.95 12.41
C LEU A 282 26.68 -1.49 12.81
N SER A 283 27.18 -1.34 14.04
CA SER A 283 27.96 -0.22 14.59
C SER A 283 27.35 1.19 14.49
N MET A 284 26.79 1.69 15.59
CA MET A 284 27.36 2.84 16.30
C MET A 284 26.66 3.07 17.64
N ASP A 285 27.50 3.06 18.67
CA ASP A 285 27.45 3.69 19.98
C ASP A 285 26.17 3.72 20.84
N LEU A 286 26.34 3.14 22.02
CA LEU A 286 25.36 3.01 23.08
C LEU A 286 25.27 4.33 23.89
N SER A 287 24.56 5.34 23.39
CA SER A 287 24.17 6.48 24.23
C SER A 287 22.82 6.19 24.89
N VAL A 288 22.83 5.36 25.93
CA VAL A 288 21.69 5.18 26.84
C VAL A 288 21.51 6.47 27.64
N GLN A 289 20.57 7.33 27.23
CA GLN A 289 20.08 8.39 28.11
C GLN A 289 19.11 7.75 29.12
N LEU A 290 19.59 7.50 30.34
CA LEU A 290 18.77 7.03 31.45
C LEU A 290 17.69 8.08 31.78
N PRO A 291 16.41 7.71 31.99
CA PRO A 291 15.40 8.68 32.42
C PRO A 291 15.71 9.17 33.84
N LYS A 292 15.76 10.50 34.03
CA LYS A 292 15.85 11.13 35.36
C LYS A 292 14.64 10.70 36.21
N PRO A 293 14.84 10.23 37.45
CA PRO A 293 13.74 10.00 38.36
C PRO A 293 13.09 11.35 38.73
N ARG A 294 11.78 11.45 38.49
CA ARG A 294 10.95 12.54 39.03
C ARG A 294 10.68 12.22 40.50
N ALA A 295 11.27 12.99 41.41
CA ALA A 295 10.92 12.93 42.82
C ALA A 295 9.47 13.43 43.01
N SER A 296 8.67 12.64 43.70
CA SER A 296 7.30 12.97 44.10
C SER A 296 7.35 14.00 45.23
N MET A 297 6.75 15.18 45.03
CA MET A 297 6.74 16.29 45.99
C MET A 297 5.62 16.18 47.05
N LEU A 298 5.31 14.98 47.52
CA LEU A 298 4.26 14.77 48.53
C LEU A 298 4.72 13.82 49.63
N THR A 299 5.61 14.32 50.50
CA THR A 299 5.65 13.92 51.91
C THR A 299 5.92 15.18 52.72
N VAL A 300 4.83 15.71 53.28
CA VAL A 300 4.80 16.82 54.23
C VAL A 300 5.43 16.36 55.54
N ASP A 301 6.25 17.23 56.12
CA ASP A 301 6.87 17.11 57.43
C ASP A 301 5.87 16.70 58.53
N LEU A 302 6.26 15.75 59.37
CA LEU A 302 5.70 15.61 60.71
C LEU A 302 6.71 14.96 61.67
N LEU A 303 7.12 15.81 62.61
CA LEU A 303 7.55 15.52 63.99
C LEU A 303 9.00 15.08 64.26
N GLU A 304 9.80 16.10 64.58
CA GLU A 304 10.49 16.30 65.87
C GLU A 304 11.01 15.09 66.69
N LYS A 305 12.31 15.21 67.00
CA LYS A 305 12.97 15.02 68.31
C LYS A 305 13.54 13.63 68.70
N LEU A 306 14.86 13.70 68.98
CA LEU A 306 15.72 12.88 69.87
C LEU A 306 16.61 11.81 69.19
N PRO A 307 17.75 11.44 69.79
CA PRO A 307 19.05 12.04 69.47
C PRO A 307 20.07 10.99 68.98
N ASP A 308 21.20 11.52 68.54
CA ASP A 308 22.44 10.86 68.14
C ASP A 308 22.75 9.54 68.88
N VAL A 309 22.78 8.43 68.14
CA VAL A 309 23.30 7.14 68.63
C VAL A 309 24.22 6.54 67.58
N HIS A 310 25.51 6.81 67.74
CA HIS A 310 26.57 6.05 67.10
C HIS A 310 26.64 4.64 67.69
N CYS A 311 26.48 3.60 66.87
CA CYS A 311 26.95 2.26 67.22
C CYS A 311 27.73 1.62 66.06
N SER A 312 28.98 1.33 66.38
CA SER A 312 30.01 0.68 65.57
C SER A 312 29.61 -0.73 65.12
N ALA A 313 29.99 -1.07 63.90
CA ALA A 313 29.94 -2.42 63.37
C ALA A 313 30.89 -3.34 64.14
N VAL A 314 30.42 -4.56 64.46
CA VAL A 314 31.24 -5.69 64.88
C VAL A 314 30.92 -6.84 63.94
N ALA A 315 31.95 -7.31 63.22
CA ALA A 315 31.90 -8.57 62.49
C ALA A 315 32.10 -9.73 63.48
N VAL A 316 31.35 -10.81 63.31
CA VAL A 316 31.63 -12.10 63.95
C VAL A 316 31.71 -13.17 62.86
N VAL A 317 32.77 -13.97 63.03
CA VAL A 317 33.34 -15.04 62.22
C VAL A 317 32.35 -16.15 61.87
#